data_AF-A0ABD3ZJB3-F1
#
_entry.id   AF-A0ABD3ZJB3-F1
#
_cell.length_a   1.000
_cell.length_b   1.000
_cell.length_c   1.000
_cell.angle_alpha   90.00
_cell.angle_beta   90.00
_cell.angle_gamma   90.00
#
_symmetry.space_group_name_H-M   'P 1'
#
loop_
_entity.id
_entity.type
_entity.pdbx_description
1 polymer ?
#
loop_
_entity_poly.entity_id
_entity_poly.type
_entity_poly.pdbx_seq_one_letter_code
_entity_poly.pdbx_strand_id
1 'polypeptide(L)'
;MPYQVSTAFNSLMNNFVNLDADETRSGRRSRDWLVDEQLTSFPDKDDKFPLLSSTPKMWFGSFSRRTKIRELDDIDMMIVMHAEGSTYTQIGNTFFISPGANSRFQNYLNDTNEWVNSRRIVNKFVSCLKSVPQYAAADSKRQGEAATLNLKSYTWNFDIVPAFITKSDSYGNSFYLIPDGNGNWKQTDPRIDKDRATAVNQKHSGKVLNVIRLVKYWKRKRGVPAIGSYLLETIMLNHYDALAKDSMSEYLDVEFSDALQALASAIVGYVGDQKNFQGDINNLSSEEQEKVREMALEDANNAKEALSIEFDDPEKSGKIWQKVLGKDFPVGDA
;
A
#
# COMPACT_ATOMS: atom_id res chain seq x y z
N MET A 1 24.61 17.67 24.39
CA MET A 1 25.25 17.71 23.06
C MET A 1 24.61 18.83 22.28
N PRO A 2 25.35 19.55 21.42
CA PRO A 2 24.77 20.57 20.55
C PRO A 2 23.73 19.93 19.62
N TYR A 3 22.65 20.67 19.32
CA TYR A 3 21.58 20.22 18.42
C TYR A 3 22.13 19.98 17.01
N GLN A 4 21.71 18.87 16.38
CA GLN A 4 22.07 18.50 15.01
C GLN A 4 20.82 18.06 14.26
N VAL A 5 20.58 18.67 13.11
CA VAL A 5 19.41 18.39 12.25
C VAL A 5 19.40 16.93 11.81
N SER A 6 20.55 16.38 11.41
CA SER A 6 20.68 14.95 11.07
C SER A 6 20.24 14.00 12.19
N THR A 7 20.54 14.34 13.45
CA THR A 7 20.09 13.56 14.62
C THR A 7 18.58 13.71 14.83
N ALA A 8 18.02 14.89 14.59
CA ALA A 8 16.57 15.11 14.63
C ALA A 8 15.82 14.30 13.55
N PHE A 9 16.36 14.23 12.33
CA PHE A 9 15.83 13.35 11.27
C PHE A 9 15.88 11.88 11.66
N ASN A 10 16.99 11.40 12.21
CA ASN A 10 17.10 10.02 12.68
C ASN A 10 16.06 9.72 13.78
N SER A 11 15.86 10.66 14.71
CA SER A 11 14.84 10.52 15.75
C SER A 11 13.42 10.48 15.17
N LEU A 12 13.09 11.41 14.25
CA LEU A 12 11.79 11.42 13.57
C LEU A 12 11.54 10.08 12.86
N MET A 13 12.53 9.65 12.07
CA MET A 13 12.43 8.43 11.28
C MET A 13 12.21 7.21 12.14
N ASN A 14 12.94 7.06 13.25
CA ASN A 14 12.85 5.88 14.11
C ASN A 14 11.58 5.85 14.97
N ASN A 15 11.18 7.01 15.50
CA ASN A 15 10.14 7.08 16.52
C ASN A 15 8.73 7.31 15.92
N PHE A 16 8.63 7.94 14.75
CA PHE A 16 7.34 8.40 14.21
C PHE A 16 7.05 7.97 12.76
N VAL A 17 8.08 7.68 11.96
CA VAL A 17 7.91 7.33 10.53
C VAL A 17 8.00 5.82 10.32
N ASN A 18 9.15 5.24 10.61
CA ASN A 18 9.42 3.82 10.41
C ASN A 18 8.62 2.98 11.41
N LEU A 19 8.07 1.87 10.93
CA LEU A 19 7.40 0.91 11.79
C LEU A 19 8.33 0.40 12.89
N ASP A 20 7.76 0.20 14.07
CA ASP A 20 8.46 -0.45 15.16
C ASP A 20 8.84 -1.88 14.77
N ALA A 21 10.07 -2.30 15.10
CA ALA A 21 10.56 -3.61 14.73
C ALA A 21 9.78 -4.74 15.43
N ASP A 22 9.38 -4.54 16.68
CA ASP A 22 8.68 -5.56 17.47
C ASP A 22 7.18 -5.55 17.20
N GLU A 23 6.56 -4.39 16.95
CA GLU A 23 5.20 -4.35 16.41
C GLU A 23 5.14 -5.01 15.03
N THR A 24 6.11 -4.74 14.15
CA THR A 24 6.19 -5.38 12.82
C THR A 24 6.31 -6.90 12.94
N ARG A 25 7.13 -7.38 13.87
CA ARG A 25 7.31 -8.82 14.12
C ARG A 25 6.02 -9.45 14.64
N SER A 26 5.33 -8.76 15.54
CA SER A 26 4.07 -9.20 16.13
C SER A 26 2.94 -9.21 15.10
N GLY A 27 2.84 -8.17 14.27
CA GLY A 27 1.88 -8.09 13.15
C GLY A 27 2.08 -9.21 12.13
N ARG A 28 3.33 -9.54 11.77
CA ARG A 28 3.63 -10.69 10.91
C ARG A 28 3.19 -12.02 11.53
N ARG A 29 3.52 -12.26 12.80
CA ARG A 29 3.08 -13.48 13.51
C ARG A 29 1.55 -13.58 13.57
N SER A 30 0.87 -12.48 13.87
CA SER A 30 -0.59 -12.44 13.92
C SER A 30 -1.21 -12.72 12.55
N ARG A 31 -0.63 -12.16 11.47
CA ARG A 31 -1.05 -12.44 10.09
C ARG A 31 -0.83 -13.91 9.74
N ASP A 32 0.37 -14.43 9.97
CA ASP A 32 0.74 -15.79 9.61
C ASP A 32 -0.15 -16.78 10.37
N TRP A 33 -0.43 -16.56 11.66
CA TRP A 33 -1.39 -17.35 12.42
C TRP A 33 -2.81 -17.30 11.83
N LEU A 34 -3.33 -16.10 11.51
CA LEU A 34 -4.67 -15.96 10.92
C LEU A 34 -4.78 -16.75 9.62
N VAL A 35 -3.77 -16.66 8.75
CA VAL A 35 -3.80 -17.34 7.46
C VAL A 35 -3.64 -18.85 7.65
N ASP A 36 -2.66 -19.26 8.43
CA ASP A 36 -2.19 -20.65 8.45
C ASP A 36 -3.06 -21.53 9.35
N GLU A 37 -3.63 -20.97 10.42
CA GLU A 37 -4.45 -21.72 11.37
C GLU A 37 -5.96 -21.55 11.13
N GLN A 38 -6.37 -20.42 10.53
CA GLN A 38 -7.79 -20.11 10.33
C GLN A 38 -8.18 -20.16 8.85
N LEU A 39 -7.72 -19.22 8.03
CA LEU A 39 -8.21 -19.06 6.65
C LEU A 39 -8.02 -20.31 5.80
N THR A 40 -6.87 -20.99 5.93
CA THR A 40 -6.60 -22.21 5.15
C THR A 40 -7.47 -23.40 5.57
N SER A 41 -8.05 -23.39 6.77
CA SER A 41 -8.95 -24.43 7.28
C SER A 41 -10.43 -24.21 6.95
N PHE A 42 -10.79 -23.02 6.43
CA PHE A 42 -12.18 -22.69 6.14
C PHE A 42 -12.86 -23.64 5.13
N PRO A 43 -12.20 -24.07 4.03
CA PRO A 43 -12.82 -24.99 3.07
C PRO A 43 -13.22 -26.35 3.66
N ASP A 44 -12.56 -26.79 4.73
CA ASP A 44 -12.82 -28.07 5.42
C ASP A 44 -13.98 -27.96 6.42
N LYS A 45 -14.17 -26.77 6.99
CA LYS A 45 -15.22 -26.47 7.99
C LYS A 45 -16.55 -26.08 7.35
N ASP A 46 -16.51 -25.64 6.09
CA ASP A 46 -17.66 -25.10 5.38
C ASP A 46 -17.58 -25.44 3.89
N ASP A 47 -18.44 -26.36 3.46
CA ASP A 47 -18.50 -26.88 2.09
C ASP A 47 -18.90 -25.83 1.04
N LYS A 48 -19.46 -24.69 1.48
CA LYS A 48 -19.74 -23.55 0.60
C LYS A 48 -18.54 -22.63 0.45
N PHE A 49 -17.62 -22.59 1.42
CA PHE A 49 -16.44 -21.73 1.32
C PHE A 49 -15.56 -22.13 0.13
N PRO A 50 -15.08 -21.18 -0.71
CA PRO A 50 -14.26 -21.52 -1.88
C PRO A 50 -13.04 -22.39 -1.54
N LEU A 51 -12.74 -23.37 -2.39
CA LEU A 51 -11.48 -24.10 -2.28
C LEU A 51 -10.31 -23.14 -2.50
N LEU A 52 -9.18 -23.43 -1.85
CA LEU A 52 -7.97 -22.62 -1.97
C LEU A 52 -6.98 -23.22 -2.96
N SER A 53 -6.20 -22.36 -3.60
CA SER A 53 -5.09 -22.76 -4.48
C SER A 53 -3.99 -23.47 -3.68
N SER A 54 -3.15 -24.26 -4.35
CA SER A 54 -1.96 -24.89 -3.74
C SER A 54 -0.97 -23.85 -3.20
N THR A 55 -0.97 -22.64 -3.76
CA THR A 55 -0.26 -21.47 -3.22
C THR A 55 -1.28 -20.41 -2.81
N PRO A 56 -1.90 -20.53 -1.63
CA PRO A 56 -3.10 -19.79 -1.29
C PRO A 56 -2.82 -18.37 -0.75
N LYS A 57 -1.56 -17.97 -0.64
CA LYS A 57 -1.15 -16.74 0.08
C LYS A 57 -0.34 -15.85 -0.84
N MET A 58 -0.70 -14.57 -0.90
CA MET A 58 0.13 -13.55 -1.54
C MET A 58 0.09 -12.25 -0.73
N TRP A 59 1.25 -11.80 -0.25
CA TRP A 59 1.38 -10.58 0.54
C TRP A 59 1.59 -9.37 -0.36
N PHE A 60 0.75 -8.34 -0.22
CA PHE A 60 0.83 -7.16 -1.07
C PHE A 60 0.73 -5.86 -0.27
N GLY A 61 0.46 -4.77 -0.98
CA GLY A 61 0.29 -3.45 -0.39
C GLY A 61 1.59 -2.82 0.11
N SER A 62 1.42 -1.69 0.79
CA SER A 62 2.56 -0.88 1.26
C SER A 62 3.40 -1.59 2.31
N PHE A 63 2.82 -2.50 3.10
CA PHE A 63 3.56 -3.30 4.07
C PHE A 63 4.51 -4.30 3.37
N SER A 64 4.04 -4.99 2.32
CA SER A 64 4.89 -5.92 1.53
C SER A 64 5.99 -5.18 0.76
N ARG A 65 5.71 -3.97 0.27
CA ARG A 65 6.71 -3.08 -0.38
C ARG A 65 7.63 -2.34 0.61
N ARG A 66 7.40 -2.50 1.91
CA ARG A 66 8.14 -1.81 2.99
C ARG A 66 8.03 -0.28 2.89
N THR A 67 6.93 0.27 2.38
CA THR A 67 6.64 1.70 2.30
C THR A 67 5.59 2.16 3.33
N LYS A 68 5.01 1.24 4.11
CA LYS A 68 4.12 1.56 5.23
C LYS A 68 4.86 2.37 6.31
N ILE A 69 4.19 3.38 6.86
CA ILE A 69 4.66 4.21 7.97
C ILE A 69 3.85 3.90 9.22
N ARG A 70 4.30 4.29 10.43
CA ARG A 70 3.50 4.15 11.66
C ARG A 70 2.16 4.88 11.54
N GLU A 71 1.08 4.43 12.14
CA GLU A 71 0.98 3.17 12.89
C GLU A 71 0.94 1.97 11.95
N LEU A 72 1.25 0.77 12.45
CA LEU A 72 1.05 -0.44 11.67
C LEU A 72 -0.46 -0.67 11.54
N ASP A 73 -1.06 -0.16 10.47
CA ASP A 73 -2.44 -0.39 10.06
C ASP A 73 -2.49 -1.18 8.74
N ASP A 74 -3.68 -1.54 8.26
CA ASP A 74 -3.98 -2.16 6.95
C ASP A 74 -2.89 -3.10 6.42
N ILE A 75 -2.81 -4.30 7.01
CA ILE A 75 -1.94 -5.36 6.51
C ILE A 75 -2.68 -6.11 5.40
N ASP A 76 -2.38 -5.72 4.18
CA ASP A 76 -2.96 -6.26 2.94
C ASP A 76 -2.49 -7.70 2.65
N MET A 77 -3.44 -8.61 2.39
CA MET A 77 -3.15 -9.96 1.92
C MET A 77 -4.17 -10.45 0.90
N MET A 78 -3.70 -11.20 -0.10
CA MET A 78 -4.58 -11.96 -0.99
C MET A 78 -4.64 -13.42 -0.56
N ILE A 79 -5.87 -13.95 -0.54
CA ILE A 79 -6.14 -15.36 -0.37
C ILE A 79 -6.55 -15.92 -1.72
N VAL A 80 -5.65 -16.71 -2.31
CA VAL A 80 -5.78 -17.23 -3.68
C VAL A 80 -6.65 -18.47 -3.67
N MET A 81 -7.83 -18.34 -4.27
CA MET A 81 -8.80 -19.41 -4.42
C MET A 81 -8.44 -20.31 -5.61
N HIS A 82 -8.81 -21.58 -5.50
CA HIS A 82 -8.76 -22.50 -6.63
C HIS A 82 -9.86 -22.13 -7.63
N ALA A 83 -9.57 -22.12 -8.94
CA ALA A 83 -10.53 -21.69 -9.95
C ALA A 83 -11.68 -22.69 -10.17
N GLU A 84 -11.51 -23.96 -9.81
CA GLU A 84 -12.54 -25.02 -9.92
C GLU A 84 -13.16 -25.13 -11.34
N GLY A 85 -12.35 -24.94 -12.37
CA GLY A 85 -12.80 -24.96 -13.77
C GLY A 85 -13.53 -23.69 -14.23
N SER A 86 -13.58 -22.65 -13.39
CA SER A 86 -14.14 -21.35 -13.77
C SER A 86 -13.26 -20.64 -14.79
N THR A 87 -13.88 -19.89 -15.69
CA THR A 87 -13.23 -19.11 -16.74
C THR A 87 -13.60 -17.64 -16.61
N TYR A 88 -12.90 -16.76 -17.33
CA TYR A 88 -13.23 -15.33 -17.32
C TYR A 88 -13.33 -14.77 -18.74
N THR A 89 -14.09 -13.69 -18.86
CA THR A 89 -14.10 -12.79 -20.02
C THR A 89 -13.89 -11.36 -19.54
N GLN A 90 -13.40 -10.49 -20.42
CA GLN A 90 -13.08 -9.10 -20.12
C GLN A 90 -13.87 -8.17 -21.04
N ILE A 91 -14.46 -7.12 -20.46
CA ILE A 91 -15.09 -6.01 -21.18
C ILE A 91 -14.55 -4.71 -20.59
N GLY A 92 -13.77 -3.96 -21.38
CA GLY A 92 -13.02 -2.81 -20.87
C GLY A 92 -12.06 -3.24 -19.76
N ASN A 93 -12.15 -2.61 -18.59
CA ASN A 93 -11.34 -2.96 -17.41
C ASN A 93 -12.04 -3.93 -16.44
N THR A 94 -13.23 -4.40 -16.79
CA THR A 94 -14.06 -5.27 -15.95
C THR A 94 -13.94 -6.72 -16.39
N PHE A 95 -13.76 -7.61 -15.43
CA PHE A 95 -13.68 -9.04 -15.63
C PHE A 95 -14.93 -9.74 -15.07
N PHE A 96 -15.50 -10.63 -15.88
CA PHE A 96 -16.64 -11.46 -15.54
C PHE A 96 -16.19 -12.90 -15.47
N ILE A 97 -16.49 -13.59 -14.38
CA ILE A 97 -16.07 -14.97 -14.16
C ILE A 97 -17.27 -15.89 -14.33
N SER A 98 -17.22 -16.81 -15.29
CA SER A 98 -18.19 -17.90 -15.41
C SER A 98 -17.80 -19.03 -14.46
N PRO A 99 -18.72 -19.52 -13.62
CA PRO A 99 -18.42 -20.60 -12.67
C PRO A 99 -18.16 -21.93 -13.41
N GLY A 100 -17.25 -22.74 -12.91
CA GLY A 100 -17.15 -24.14 -13.33
C GLY A 100 -18.43 -24.92 -12.96
N ALA A 101 -18.83 -25.88 -13.79
CA ALA A 101 -20.11 -26.60 -13.66
C ALA A 101 -20.34 -27.21 -12.26
N ASN A 102 -19.28 -27.75 -11.63
CA ASN A 102 -19.33 -28.36 -10.30
C ASN A 102 -18.57 -27.54 -9.23
N SER A 103 -18.31 -26.26 -9.51
CA SER A 103 -17.54 -25.40 -8.61
C SER A 103 -18.35 -24.96 -7.39
N ARG A 104 -17.70 -24.69 -6.26
CA ARG A 104 -18.36 -24.04 -5.10
C ARG A 104 -18.85 -22.63 -5.45
N PHE A 105 -18.33 -22.03 -6.54
CA PHE A 105 -18.74 -20.70 -7.02
C PHE A 105 -20.18 -20.61 -7.51
N GLN A 106 -20.85 -21.73 -7.76
CA GLN A 106 -22.30 -21.77 -8.02
C GLN A 106 -23.12 -21.16 -6.86
N ASN A 107 -22.58 -21.13 -5.65
CA ASN A 107 -23.22 -20.48 -4.49
C ASN A 107 -23.13 -18.95 -4.50
N TYR A 108 -22.32 -18.36 -5.39
CA TYR A 108 -21.92 -16.95 -5.33
C TYR A 108 -22.27 -16.19 -6.61
N LEU A 109 -23.23 -16.66 -7.39
CA LEU A 109 -23.58 -16.01 -8.66
C LEU A 109 -24.28 -14.67 -8.44
N ASN A 110 -24.26 -13.81 -9.45
CA ASN A 110 -25.05 -12.58 -9.49
C ASN A 110 -26.55 -12.90 -9.69
N ASP A 111 -27.38 -11.87 -9.75
CA ASP A 111 -28.83 -12.05 -9.82
C ASP A 111 -29.31 -12.64 -11.17
N THR A 112 -28.47 -12.61 -12.21
CA THR A 112 -28.73 -13.30 -13.49
C THR A 112 -28.29 -14.76 -13.50
N ASN A 113 -27.63 -15.24 -12.43
CA ASN A 113 -27.01 -16.57 -12.34
C ASN A 113 -25.96 -16.87 -13.41
N GLU A 114 -25.35 -15.84 -14.02
CA GLU A 114 -24.37 -16.01 -15.09
C GLU A 114 -22.93 -15.87 -14.59
N TRP A 115 -22.71 -14.94 -13.64
CA TRP A 115 -21.37 -14.49 -13.27
C TRP A 115 -21.14 -14.64 -11.77
N VAL A 116 -19.92 -15.06 -11.39
CA VAL A 116 -19.49 -15.11 -9.99
C VAL A 116 -19.41 -13.71 -9.42
N ASN A 117 -20.28 -13.40 -8.46
CA ASN A 117 -20.37 -12.11 -7.80
C ASN A 117 -19.32 -11.98 -6.69
N SER A 118 -18.37 -11.09 -6.88
CA SER A 118 -17.24 -10.91 -5.97
C SER A 118 -17.66 -10.43 -4.57
N ARG A 119 -18.71 -9.61 -4.44
CA ARG A 119 -19.23 -9.15 -3.14
C ARG A 119 -19.76 -10.31 -2.30
N ARG A 120 -20.43 -11.28 -2.92
CA ARG A 120 -20.96 -12.46 -2.22
C ARG A 120 -19.82 -13.31 -1.65
N ILE A 121 -18.71 -13.44 -2.38
CA ILE A 121 -17.50 -14.12 -1.90
C ILE A 121 -16.86 -13.34 -0.74
N VAL A 122 -16.66 -12.03 -0.87
CA VAL A 122 -16.07 -11.22 0.22
C VAL A 122 -16.93 -11.31 1.49
N ASN A 123 -18.26 -11.30 1.37
CA ASN A 123 -19.17 -11.49 2.50
C ASN A 123 -19.04 -12.87 3.14
N LYS A 124 -18.72 -13.92 2.36
CA LYS A 124 -18.41 -15.25 2.89
C LYS A 124 -17.13 -15.24 3.73
N PHE A 125 -16.08 -14.56 3.27
CA PHE A 125 -14.88 -14.37 4.09
C PHE A 125 -15.20 -13.68 5.42
N VAL A 126 -15.97 -12.58 5.37
CA VAL A 126 -16.42 -11.86 6.57
C VAL A 126 -17.19 -12.78 7.52
N SER A 127 -18.14 -13.58 7.02
CA SER A 127 -18.95 -14.46 7.88
C SER A 127 -18.12 -15.56 8.55
N CYS A 128 -17.19 -16.17 7.82
CA CYS A 128 -16.29 -17.18 8.39
C CYS A 128 -15.31 -16.55 9.40
N LEU A 129 -14.79 -15.34 9.15
CA LEU A 129 -13.92 -14.63 10.10
C LEU A 129 -14.63 -14.33 11.43
N LYS A 130 -15.92 -13.98 11.40
CA LYS A 130 -16.73 -13.77 12.62
C LYS A 130 -16.86 -15.03 13.50
N SER A 131 -16.68 -16.21 12.91
CA SER A 131 -16.73 -17.48 13.64
C SER A 131 -15.41 -17.83 14.35
N VAL A 132 -14.31 -17.10 14.07
CA VAL A 132 -13.02 -17.32 14.72
C VAL A 132 -13.09 -16.79 16.16
N PRO A 133 -12.94 -17.64 17.20
CA PRO A 133 -13.21 -17.25 18.59
C PRO A 133 -12.37 -16.06 19.08
N GLN A 134 -11.11 -15.98 18.66
CA GLN A 134 -10.20 -14.87 19.02
C GLN A 134 -10.64 -13.52 18.43
N TYR A 135 -11.51 -13.54 17.42
CA TYR A 135 -12.05 -12.38 16.73
C TYR A 135 -13.53 -12.14 17.02
N ALA A 136 -14.11 -12.84 18.01
CA ALA A 136 -15.49 -12.60 18.43
C ALA A 136 -15.73 -11.15 18.89
N ALA A 137 -14.68 -10.49 19.40
CA ALA A 137 -14.70 -9.08 19.75
C ALA A 137 -14.23 -8.14 18.62
N ALA A 138 -13.65 -8.66 17.53
CA ALA A 138 -13.15 -7.87 16.41
C ALA A 138 -14.31 -7.35 15.53
N ASP A 139 -14.10 -6.21 14.85
CA ASP A 139 -15.06 -5.72 13.85
C ASP A 139 -14.66 -6.26 12.47
N SER A 140 -15.45 -7.21 11.94
CA SER A 140 -15.29 -7.79 10.62
C SER A 140 -16.35 -7.26 9.66
N LYS A 141 -15.93 -6.58 8.59
CA LYS A 141 -16.83 -5.97 7.59
C LYS A 141 -16.23 -6.00 6.19
N ARG A 142 -17.08 -5.85 5.18
CA ARG A 142 -16.63 -5.64 3.79
C ARG A 142 -16.24 -4.16 3.61
N GLN A 143 -15.07 -3.90 3.05
CA GLN A 143 -14.67 -2.58 2.57
C GLN A 143 -14.23 -2.68 1.11
N GLY A 144 -15.12 -2.30 0.20
CA GLY A 144 -14.88 -2.41 -1.24
C GLY A 144 -14.52 -3.84 -1.64
N GLU A 145 -13.22 -4.04 -1.86
CA GLU A 145 -12.57 -5.21 -2.44
C GLU A 145 -12.16 -6.26 -1.41
N ALA A 146 -12.14 -5.89 -0.12
CA ALA A 146 -11.59 -6.70 0.96
C ALA A 146 -12.63 -7.04 2.03
N ALA A 147 -12.36 -8.14 2.75
CA ALA A 147 -12.87 -8.38 4.08
C ALA A 147 -11.88 -7.79 5.10
N THR A 148 -12.30 -6.72 5.78
CA THR A 148 -11.48 -6.03 6.78
C THR A 148 -11.75 -6.61 8.16
N LEU A 149 -10.69 -6.98 8.88
CA LEU A 149 -10.74 -7.51 10.24
C LEU A 149 -9.98 -6.57 11.19
N ASN A 150 -10.71 -5.83 12.03
CA ASN A 150 -10.14 -4.90 13.01
C ASN A 150 -9.96 -5.59 14.37
N LEU A 151 -8.70 -5.79 14.78
CA LEU A 151 -8.37 -6.38 16.06
C LEU A 151 -8.51 -5.34 17.17
N LYS A 152 -9.33 -5.59 18.19
CA LYS A 152 -9.46 -4.64 19.32
C LYS A 152 -8.21 -4.56 20.20
N SER A 153 -7.40 -5.62 20.23
CA SER A 153 -6.23 -5.73 21.10
C SER A 153 -4.92 -5.26 20.45
N TYR A 154 -4.95 -4.86 19.17
CA TYR A 154 -3.77 -4.45 18.41
C TYR A 154 -4.09 -3.22 17.57
N THR A 155 -3.06 -2.45 17.20
CA THR A 155 -3.19 -1.28 16.33
C THR A 155 -3.45 -1.66 14.87
N TRP A 156 -3.02 -2.85 14.43
CA TRP A 156 -3.23 -3.30 13.06
C TRP A 156 -4.57 -3.96 12.81
N ASN A 157 -5.04 -3.78 11.59
CA ASN A 157 -6.14 -4.53 10.99
C ASN A 157 -5.63 -5.34 9.78
N PHE A 158 -6.45 -6.26 9.31
CA PHE A 158 -6.15 -7.08 8.14
C PHE A 158 -7.15 -6.82 7.03
N ASP A 159 -6.64 -6.53 5.82
CA ASP A 159 -7.44 -6.47 4.60
C ASP A 159 -7.21 -7.75 3.80
N ILE A 160 -8.23 -8.61 3.82
CA ILE A 160 -8.20 -9.95 3.22
C ILE A 160 -8.94 -9.89 1.90
N VAL A 161 -8.20 -9.96 0.80
CA VAL A 161 -8.72 -9.87 -0.56
C VAL A 161 -8.80 -11.27 -1.16
N PRO A 162 -10.00 -11.82 -1.43
CA PRO A 162 -10.10 -13.07 -2.19
C PRO A 162 -9.59 -12.82 -3.61
N ALA A 163 -8.80 -13.75 -4.14
CA ALA A 163 -8.19 -13.58 -5.44
C ALA A 163 -8.22 -14.88 -6.24
N PHE A 164 -8.19 -14.76 -7.57
CA PHE A 164 -7.79 -15.84 -8.46
C PHE A 164 -6.44 -15.48 -9.09
N ILE A 165 -5.62 -16.48 -9.38
CA ILE A 165 -4.47 -16.32 -10.28
C ILE A 165 -4.86 -16.87 -11.66
N THR A 166 -4.60 -16.11 -12.72
CA THR A 166 -4.88 -16.57 -14.09
C THR A 166 -3.88 -17.63 -14.54
N LYS A 167 -4.31 -18.46 -15.49
CA LYS A 167 -3.39 -19.33 -16.21
C LYS A 167 -2.38 -18.46 -16.97
N SER A 168 -1.13 -18.89 -16.99
CA SER A 168 -0.11 -18.21 -17.80
C SER A 168 -0.52 -18.15 -19.27
N ASP A 169 -0.29 -16.98 -19.88
CA ASP A 169 -0.38 -16.78 -21.32
C ASP A 169 0.77 -17.49 -22.05
N SER A 170 0.84 -17.33 -23.38
CA SER A 170 1.89 -17.93 -24.22
C SER A 170 3.31 -17.42 -23.92
N TYR A 171 3.43 -16.29 -23.23
CA TYR A 171 4.69 -15.68 -22.82
C TYR A 171 5.05 -16.00 -21.36
N GLY A 172 4.22 -16.80 -20.67
CA GLY A 172 4.42 -17.17 -19.28
C GLY A 172 3.83 -16.18 -18.28
N ASN A 173 3.22 -15.08 -18.73
CA ASN A 173 2.67 -14.05 -17.84
C ASN A 173 1.33 -14.48 -17.26
N SER A 174 1.12 -14.17 -15.99
CA SER A 174 -0.14 -14.36 -15.27
C SER A 174 -0.45 -13.08 -14.52
N PHE A 175 -1.66 -12.93 -14.01
CA PHE A 175 -2.05 -11.84 -13.12
C PHE A 175 -3.12 -12.31 -12.13
N TYR A 176 -3.44 -11.48 -11.16
CA TYR A 176 -4.50 -11.75 -10.20
C TYR A 176 -5.80 -11.07 -10.60
N LEU A 177 -6.91 -11.77 -10.44
CA LEU A 177 -8.25 -11.20 -10.44
C LEU A 177 -8.72 -11.01 -9.01
N ILE A 178 -9.06 -9.78 -8.65
CA ILE A 178 -9.60 -9.41 -7.33
C ILE A 178 -10.97 -8.73 -7.47
N PRO A 179 -11.80 -8.70 -6.42
CA PRO A 179 -13.05 -7.96 -6.43
C PRO A 179 -12.84 -6.50 -6.83
N ASP A 180 -13.78 -5.94 -7.61
CA ASP A 180 -13.83 -4.52 -7.97
C ASP A 180 -14.63 -3.66 -6.97
N GLY A 181 -15.12 -4.28 -5.90
CA GLY A 181 -15.99 -3.65 -4.91
C GLY A 181 -17.46 -3.45 -5.34
N ASN A 182 -17.79 -3.73 -6.60
CA ASN A 182 -19.10 -3.57 -7.24
C ASN A 182 -19.78 -4.87 -7.66
N GLY A 183 -19.10 -6.00 -7.49
CA GLY A 183 -19.66 -7.34 -7.73
C GLY A 183 -18.99 -8.06 -8.88
N ASN A 184 -18.12 -7.40 -9.65
CA ASN A 184 -17.30 -8.01 -10.68
C ASN A 184 -15.85 -8.10 -10.21
N TRP A 185 -14.94 -8.34 -11.14
CA TRP A 185 -13.53 -8.53 -10.90
C TRP A 185 -12.70 -7.51 -11.67
N LYS A 186 -11.52 -7.21 -11.17
CA LYS A 186 -10.51 -6.40 -11.85
C LYS A 186 -9.15 -7.08 -11.76
N GLN A 187 -8.29 -6.79 -12.74
CA GLN A 187 -6.93 -7.31 -12.75
C GLN A 187 -5.98 -6.50 -11.87
N THR A 188 -4.99 -7.19 -11.31
CA THR A 188 -3.86 -6.59 -10.58
C THR A 188 -2.68 -7.55 -10.57
N ASP A 189 -1.47 -7.03 -10.39
CA ASP A 189 -0.29 -7.86 -10.19
C ASP A 189 0.69 -7.22 -9.21
N PRO A 190 0.51 -7.49 -7.91
CA PRO A 190 1.37 -6.92 -6.89
C PRO A 190 2.81 -7.43 -6.89
N ARG A 191 3.11 -8.48 -7.69
CA ARG A 191 4.50 -8.94 -7.89
C ARG A 191 5.29 -7.86 -8.61
N ILE A 192 4.72 -7.29 -9.67
CA ILE A 192 5.32 -6.19 -10.45
C ILE A 192 5.60 -4.98 -9.56
N ASP A 193 4.60 -4.54 -8.77
CA ASP A 193 4.77 -3.38 -7.88
C ASP A 193 5.88 -3.60 -6.84
N LYS A 194 5.98 -4.83 -6.30
CA LYS A 194 6.98 -5.19 -5.30
C LYS A 194 8.38 -5.29 -5.90
N ASP A 195 8.51 -5.92 -7.05
CA ASP A 195 9.78 -6.10 -7.73
C ASP A 195 10.34 -4.75 -8.18
N ARG A 196 9.48 -3.86 -8.71
CA ARG A 196 9.87 -2.50 -9.06
C ARG A 196 10.34 -1.70 -7.84
N ALA A 197 9.57 -1.69 -6.75
CA ALA A 197 9.98 -1.00 -5.53
C ALA A 197 11.33 -1.53 -5.00
N THR A 198 11.56 -2.85 -5.10
CA THR A 198 12.82 -3.48 -4.69
C THR A 198 13.97 -3.07 -5.61
N ALA A 199 13.78 -3.14 -6.93
CA ALA A 199 14.80 -2.81 -7.91
C ALA A 199 15.24 -1.34 -7.83
N VAL A 200 14.29 -0.40 -7.79
CA VAL A 200 14.59 1.04 -7.67
C VAL A 200 15.28 1.35 -6.34
N ASN A 201 14.87 0.69 -5.26
CA ASN A 201 15.54 0.86 -3.97
C ASN A 201 16.97 0.29 -3.97
N GLN A 202 17.20 -0.87 -4.59
CA GLN A 202 18.54 -1.46 -4.73
C GLN A 202 19.45 -0.65 -5.66
N LYS A 203 18.88 -0.01 -6.69
CA LYS A 203 19.60 0.90 -7.60
C LYS A 203 20.25 2.09 -6.85
N HIS A 204 19.72 2.44 -5.69
CA HIS A 204 20.19 3.55 -4.86
C HIS A 204 20.51 3.10 -3.43
N SER A 205 21.16 1.95 -3.31
CA SER A 205 21.74 1.46 -2.05
C SER A 205 20.77 1.43 -0.85
N GLY A 206 19.48 1.23 -1.10
CA GLY A 206 18.46 1.07 -0.07
C GLY A 206 17.82 2.36 0.45
N LYS A 207 18.17 3.53 -0.10
CA LYS A 207 17.77 4.84 0.44
C LYS A 207 16.35 5.28 0.04
N VAL A 208 15.88 4.89 -1.14
CA VAL A 208 14.59 5.33 -1.72
C VAL A 208 13.41 5.09 -0.78
N LEU A 209 13.37 3.92 -0.13
CA LEU A 209 12.24 3.60 0.77
C LEU A 209 12.16 4.53 1.99
N ASN A 210 13.27 5.06 2.49
CA ASN A 210 13.26 6.02 3.59
C ASN A 210 12.65 7.35 3.14
N VAL A 211 13.00 7.82 1.94
CA VAL A 211 12.43 9.04 1.37
C VAL A 211 10.93 8.88 1.13
N ILE A 212 10.50 7.78 0.52
CA ILE A 212 9.07 7.49 0.29
C ILE A 212 8.28 7.52 1.60
N ARG A 213 8.80 6.89 2.66
CA ARG A 213 8.14 6.90 3.97
C ARG A 213 8.08 8.32 4.55
N LEU A 214 9.15 9.10 4.43
CA LEU A 214 9.17 10.47 4.91
C LEU A 214 8.18 11.37 4.17
N VAL A 215 8.06 11.24 2.83
CA VAL A 215 7.06 11.97 2.02
C VAL A 215 5.64 11.54 2.40
N LYS A 216 5.38 10.26 2.65
CA LYS A 216 4.07 9.80 3.17
C LYS A 216 3.76 10.38 4.54
N TYR A 217 4.76 10.48 5.40
CA TYR A 217 4.61 11.09 6.73
C TYR A 217 4.33 12.60 6.61
N TRP A 218 5.07 13.32 5.78
CA TRP A 218 4.83 14.73 5.45
C TRP A 218 3.40 14.95 4.95
N LYS A 219 2.95 14.16 3.98
CA LYS A 219 1.58 14.21 3.43
C LYS A 219 0.53 14.11 4.54
N ARG A 220 0.72 13.18 5.48
CA ARG A 220 -0.18 13.02 6.63
C ARG A 220 -0.16 14.24 7.55
N LYS A 221 1.01 14.78 7.86
CA LYS A 221 1.16 15.92 8.79
C LYS A 221 0.63 17.22 8.21
N ARG A 222 0.84 17.45 6.92
CA ARG A 222 0.30 18.61 6.20
C ARG A 222 -1.18 18.53 5.90
N GLY A 223 -1.81 17.36 6.10
CA GLY A 223 -3.23 17.18 5.80
C GLY A 223 -3.51 17.37 4.31
N VAL A 224 -2.76 16.67 3.45
CA VAL A 224 -2.96 16.65 2.00
C VAL A 224 -3.76 15.40 1.62
N PRO A 225 -5.10 15.36 1.79
CA PRO A 225 -5.85 14.11 1.70
C PRO A 225 -5.93 13.56 0.27
N ALA A 226 -5.87 14.42 -0.75
CA ALA A 226 -6.22 14.07 -2.12
C ALA A 226 -5.33 12.96 -2.71
N ILE A 227 -4.01 13.04 -2.53
CA ILE A 227 -3.09 12.06 -3.14
C ILE A 227 -3.10 10.71 -2.40
N GLY A 228 -3.56 9.66 -3.08
CA GLY A 228 -3.50 8.28 -2.58
C GLY A 228 -2.06 7.76 -2.45
N SER A 229 -1.82 6.85 -1.49
CA SER A 229 -0.47 6.29 -1.23
C SER A 229 0.15 5.61 -2.46
N TYR A 230 -0.66 4.93 -3.27
CA TYR A 230 -0.17 4.25 -4.47
C TYR A 230 0.30 5.23 -5.56
N LEU A 231 -0.44 6.33 -5.78
CA LEU A 231 -0.03 7.39 -6.71
C LEU A 231 1.26 8.07 -6.23
N LEU A 232 1.34 8.42 -4.95
CA LEU A 232 2.54 9.01 -4.34
C LEU A 232 3.75 8.09 -4.48
N GLU A 233 3.62 6.82 -4.12
CA GLU A 233 4.69 5.83 -4.25
C GLU A 233 5.12 5.66 -5.71
N THR A 234 4.18 5.70 -6.67
CA THR A 234 4.49 5.61 -8.10
C THR A 234 5.27 6.81 -8.59
N ILE A 235 4.87 8.03 -8.23
CA ILE A 235 5.59 9.26 -8.59
C ILE A 235 7.02 9.21 -8.06
N MET A 236 7.21 8.84 -6.79
CA MET A 236 8.54 8.72 -6.18
C MET A 236 9.39 7.66 -6.88
N LEU A 237 8.83 6.47 -7.14
CA LEU A 237 9.57 5.43 -7.86
C LEU A 237 9.92 5.86 -9.28
N ASN A 238 9.04 6.55 -10.00
CA ASN A 238 9.33 7.09 -11.34
C ASN A 238 10.50 8.08 -11.31
N HIS A 239 10.49 9.00 -10.34
CA HIS A 239 11.57 9.97 -10.16
C HIS A 239 12.91 9.27 -9.92
N TYR A 240 12.98 8.40 -8.92
CA TYR A 240 14.23 7.71 -8.57
C TYR A 240 14.70 6.71 -9.62
N ASP A 241 13.78 6.08 -10.34
CA ASP A 241 14.13 5.18 -11.44
C ASP A 241 14.75 5.94 -12.62
N ALA A 242 14.38 7.20 -12.84
CA ALA A 242 14.97 8.03 -13.90
C ALA A 242 16.40 8.53 -13.56
N LEU A 243 16.78 8.56 -12.28
CA LEU A 243 18.11 9.02 -11.86
C LEU A 243 19.22 8.00 -12.21
N ALA A 244 20.46 8.47 -12.27
CA ALA A 244 21.61 7.60 -12.44
C ALA A 244 21.79 6.69 -11.20
N LYS A 245 22.35 5.49 -11.38
CA LYS A 245 22.58 4.55 -10.27
C LYS A 245 23.43 5.20 -9.18
N ASP A 246 23.01 5.03 -7.92
CA ASP A 246 23.69 5.54 -6.72
C ASP A 246 23.97 7.06 -6.75
N SER A 247 23.15 7.85 -7.45
CA SER A 247 23.30 9.32 -7.52
C SER A 247 22.56 10.06 -6.40
N MET A 248 21.83 9.35 -5.54
CA MET A 248 21.17 9.94 -4.36
C MET A 248 22.22 10.43 -3.34
N SER A 249 21.96 11.59 -2.77
CA SER A 249 22.64 12.10 -1.58
C SER A 249 22.63 11.08 -0.44
N GLU A 250 23.66 11.11 0.40
CA GLU A 250 23.70 10.36 1.66
C GLU A 250 22.79 10.99 2.73
N TYR A 251 22.41 12.25 2.56
CA TYR A 251 21.65 13.02 3.52
C TYR A 251 20.15 13.03 3.17
N LEU A 252 19.34 12.53 4.10
CA LEU A 252 17.90 12.33 3.91
C LEU A 252 17.12 13.64 3.77
N ASP A 253 17.57 14.70 4.43
CA ASP A 253 17.01 16.05 4.37
C ASP A 253 17.15 16.68 2.97
N VAL A 254 18.32 16.53 2.34
CA VAL A 254 18.57 16.92 0.95
C VAL A 254 17.64 16.15 0.02
N GLU A 255 17.63 14.81 0.12
CA GLU A 255 16.77 13.96 -0.71
C GLU A 255 15.29 14.25 -0.53
N PHE A 256 14.86 14.57 0.69
CA PHE A 256 13.48 14.90 0.98
C PHE A 256 13.06 16.22 0.31
N SER A 257 13.93 17.24 0.31
CA SER A 257 13.68 18.47 -0.43
C SER A 257 13.44 18.18 -1.90
N ASP A 258 14.36 17.46 -2.55
CA ASP A 258 14.30 17.13 -3.97
C ASP A 258 13.07 16.27 -4.31
N ALA A 259 12.72 15.32 -3.43
CA ALA A 259 11.52 14.50 -3.58
C ALA A 259 10.23 15.34 -3.56
N LEU A 260 10.13 16.38 -2.73
CA LEU A 260 8.97 17.28 -2.73
C LEU A 260 8.89 18.08 -4.06
N GLN A 261 10.01 18.49 -4.63
CA GLN A 261 10.04 19.15 -5.94
C GLN A 261 9.65 18.21 -7.08
N ALA A 262 10.11 16.96 -7.02
CA ALA A 262 9.71 15.92 -7.95
C ALA A 262 8.21 15.63 -7.87
N LEU A 263 7.67 15.54 -6.65
CA LEU A 263 6.23 15.38 -6.42
C LEU A 263 5.43 16.54 -7.02
N ALA A 264 5.82 17.78 -6.72
CA ALA A 264 5.16 18.97 -7.23
C ALA A 264 5.12 19.02 -8.76
N SER A 265 6.21 18.60 -9.41
CA SER A 265 6.34 18.62 -10.86
C SER A 265 5.52 17.51 -11.52
N ALA A 266 5.50 16.31 -10.94
CA ALA A 266 4.83 15.15 -11.51
C ALA A 266 3.32 15.12 -11.25
N ILE A 267 2.83 15.69 -10.15
CA ILE A 267 1.43 15.54 -9.73
C ILE A 267 0.41 16.21 -10.68
N VAL A 268 0.83 17.20 -11.46
CA VAL A 268 -0.01 17.87 -12.46
C VAL A 268 0.01 17.18 -13.84
N GLY A 269 0.73 16.07 -13.95
CA GLY A 269 0.92 15.34 -15.19
C GLY A 269 0.34 13.93 -15.16
N TYR A 270 0.46 13.27 -16.32
CA TYR A 270 0.15 11.86 -16.49
C TYR A 270 1.06 10.99 -15.64
N VAL A 271 0.49 10.05 -14.89
CA VAL A 271 1.23 9.04 -14.13
C VAL A 271 0.76 7.67 -14.57
N GLY A 272 1.56 7.00 -15.40
CA GLY A 272 1.20 5.68 -15.92
C GLY A 272 1.17 4.59 -14.86
N ASP A 273 0.20 3.69 -14.96
CA ASP A 273 0.16 2.46 -14.19
C ASP A 273 1.36 1.58 -14.53
N GLN A 274 2.16 1.24 -13.52
CA GLN A 274 3.37 0.44 -13.67
C GLN A 274 3.11 -0.97 -14.20
N LYS A 275 1.89 -1.49 -13.95
CA LYS A 275 1.46 -2.80 -14.44
C LYS A 275 0.94 -2.74 -15.88
N ASN A 276 0.78 -1.54 -16.44
CA ASN A 276 0.15 -1.28 -17.74
C ASN A 276 -1.31 -1.79 -17.83
N PHE A 277 -2.05 -1.79 -16.72
CA PHE A 277 -3.44 -2.24 -16.69
C PHE A 277 -4.46 -1.11 -16.78
N GLN A 278 -4.16 0.09 -16.27
CA GLN A 278 -5.17 1.15 -16.08
C GLN A 278 -4.85 2.49 -16.75
N GLY A 279 -3.79 2.59 -17.56
CA GLY A 279 -3.42 3.85 -18.19
C GLY A 279 -2.95 4.87 -17.15
N ASP A 280 -3.55 6.06 -17.11
CA ASP A 280 -3.25 7.07 -16.09
C ASP A 280 -3.84 6.68 -14.73
N ILE A 281 -3.01 6.63 -13.68
CA ILE A 281 -3.45 6.40 -12.31
C ILE A 281 -3.68 7.69 -11.53
N ASN A 282 -3.38 8.85 -12.13
CA ASN A 282 -3.62 10.16 -11.54
C ASN A 282 -5.07 10.62 -11.77
N ASN A 283 -5.99 10.05 -10.97
CA ASN A 283 -7.42 10.36 -11.04
C ASN A 283 -7.83 11.62 -10.24
N LEU A 284 -6.87 12.46 -9.85
CA LEU A 284 -7.14 13.70 -9.13
C LEU A 284 -7.73 14.75 -10.07
N SER A 285 -8.64 15.57 -9.56
CA SER A 285 -9.07 16.79 -10.25
C SER A 285 -7.92 17.78 -10.36
N SER A 286 -7.98 18.70 -11.33
CA SER A 286 -6.95 19.73 -11.49
C SER A 286 -6.79 20.60 -10.24
N GLU A 287 -7.87 20.86 -9.49
CA GLU A 287 -7.81 21.59 -8.22
C GLU A 287 -7.06 20.80 -7.13
N GLU A 288 -7.31 19.50 -7.03
CA GLU A 288 -6.57 18.62 -6.10
C GLU A 288 -5.10 18.50 -6.47
N GLN A 289 -4.78 18.40 -7.77
CA GLN A 289 -3.40 18.37 -8.25
C GLN A 289 -2.67 19.67 -7.90
N GLU A 290 -3.30 20.82 -8.14
CA GLU A 290 -2.73 22.13 -7.81
C GLU A 290 -2.47 22.26 -6.32
N LYS A 291 -3.43 21.88 -5.49
CA LYS A 291 -3.29 21.92 -4.03
C LYS A 291 -2.12 21.06 -3.53
N VAL A 292 -1.93 19.85 -4.09
CA VAL A 292 -0.77 19.02 -3.77
C VAL A 292 0.53 19.70 -4.23
N ARG A 293 0.54 20.25 -5.44
CA ARG A 293 1.70 20.95 -6.01
C ARG A 293 2.12 22.14 -5.17
N GLU A 294 1.20 23.03 -4.83
CA GLU A 294 1.49 24.24 -4.05
C GLU A 294 2.12 23.90 -2.70
N MET A 295 1.53 22.95 -1.95
CA MET A 295 2.07 22.52 -0.66
C MET A 295 3.44 21.86 -0.78
N ALA A 296 3.64 21.01 -1.80
CA ALA A 296 4.92 20.37 -2.04
C ALA A 296 6.01 21.40 -2.42
N LEU A 297 5.69 22.42 -3.23
CA LEU A 297 6.61 23.51 -3.57
C LEU A 297 6.92 24.41 -2.37
N GLU A 298 5.91 24.77 -1.58
CA GLU A 298 6.11 25.57 -0.36
C GLU A 298 7.08 24.87 0.59
N ASP A 299 6.86 23.59 0.86
CA ASP A 299 7.68 22.84 1.80
C ASP A 299 9.03 22.41 1.24
N ALA A 300 9.14 22.23 -0.08
CA ALA A 300 10.43 22.13 -0.74
C ALA A 300 11.28 23.39 -0.56
N ASN A 301 10.68 24.58 -0.69
CA ASN A 301 11.37 25.85 -0.49
C ASN A 301 11.75 26.06 0.98
N ASN A 302 10.85 25.75 1.92
CA ASN A 302 11.17 25.75 3.36
C ASN A 302 12.33 24.77 3.65
N ALA A 303 12.32 23.57 3.06
CA ALA A 303 13.41 22.61 3.20
C ALA A 303 14.75 23.14 2.67
N LYS A 304 14.76 23.81 1.52
CA LYS A 304 15.96 24.47 0.98
C LYS A 304 16.49 25.58 1.89
N GLU A 305 15.60 26.37 2.48
CA GLU A 305 15.99 27.38 3.48
C GLU A 305 16.58 26.73 4.73
N ALA A 306 15.97 25.65 5.23
CA ALA A 306 16.49 24.93 6.39
C ALA A 306 17.89 24.36 6.14
N LEU A 307 18.12 23.79 4.95
CA LEU A 307 19.43 23.26 4.54
C LEU A 307 20.50 24.36 4.45
N SER A 308 20.16 25.55 3.93
CA SER A 308 21.14 26.62 3.72
C SER A 308 21.66 27.23 5.03
N ILE A 309 20.89 27.14 6.11
CA ILE A 309 21.25 27.69 7.43
C ILE A 309 21.65 26.62 8.44
N GLU A 310 21.66 25.33 8.08
CA GLU A 310 21.86 24.22 9.01
C GLU A 310 23.17 24.32 9.81
N PHE A 311 24.26 24.75 9.17
CA PHE A 311 25.56 24.85 9.82
C PHE A 311 25.77 26.17 10.55
N ASP A 312 25.10 27.24 10.12
CA ASP A 312 25.23 28.58 10.69
C ASP A 312 24.32 28.76 11.92
N ASP A 313 23.08 28.27 11.83
CA ASP A 313 22.06 28.32 12.88
C ASP A 313 21.24 27.01 12.89
N PRO A 314 21.79 25.93 13.49
CA PRO A 314 21.14 24.63 13.55
C PRO A 314 19.75 24.68 14.20
N GLU A 315 19.55 25.50 15.23
CA GLU A 315 18.27 25.61 15.93
C GLU A 315 17.19 26.25 15.06
N LYS A 316 17.54 27.31 14.32
CA LYS A 316 16.62 27.91 13.36
C LYS A 316 16.32 26.96 12.21
N SER A 317 17.32 26.23 11.70
CA SER A 317 17.10 25.15 10.71
C SER A 317 16.10 24.12 11.24
N GLY A 318 16.29 23.65 12.49
CA GLY A 318 15.38 22.74 13.16
C GLY A 318 13.94 23.27 13.26
N LYS A 319 13.76 24.56 13.57
CA LYS A 319 12.43 25.20 13.61
C LYS A 319 11.75 25.22 12.24
N ILE A 320 12.50 25.43 11.16
CA ILE A 320 11.95 25.36 9.80
C ILE A 320 11.57 23.91 9.46
N TRP A 321 12.41 22.93 9.80
CA TRP A 321 12.07 21.52 9.63
C TRP A 321 10.83 21.11 10.42
N GLN A 322 10.65 21.61 11.64
CA GLN A 322 9.45 21.37 12.44
C GLN A 322 8.19 21.99 11.82
N LYS A 323 8.29 23.11 11.12
CA LYS A 323 7.18 23.67 10.31
C LYS A 323 6.78 22.71 9.18
N VAL A 324 7.75 22.07 8.53
CA VAL A 324 7.52 21.16 7.39
C VAL A 324 7.01 19.78 7.85
N LEU A 325 7.65 19.19 8.87
CA LEU A 325 7.44 17.81 9.30
C LEU A 325 6.55 17.69 10.56
N GLY A 326 6.12 18.82 11.10
CA GLY A 326 5.27 18.90 12.28
C GLY A 326 6.02 18.71 13.60
N LYS A 327 5.25 18.76 14.70
CA LYS A 327 5.76 18.82 16.09
C LYS A 327 6.55 17.59 16.54
N ASP A 328 6.42 16.47 15.85
CA ASP A 328 7.20 15.26 16.17
C ASP A 328 8.67 15.41 15.76
N PHE A 329 9.00 16.38 14.90
CA PHE A 329 10.38 16.73 14.58
C PHE A 329 11.00 17.46 15.77
N PRO A 330 12.07 16.91 16.38
CA PRO A 330 12.73 17.53 17.52
C PRO A 330 13.36 18.87 17.14
N VAL A 331 13.32 19.84 18.05
CA VAL A 331 14.05 21.11 17.94
C VAL A 331 14.94 21.29 19.15
N GLY A 332 16.05 22.00 18.99
CA GLY A 332 16.87 22.40 20.14
C GLY A 332 16.08 23.33 21.06
N ASP A 333 16.17 23.11 22.36
CA ASP A 333 15.76 24.11 23.34
C ASP A 333 16.73 25.29 23.22
N ALA A 334 16.19 26.46 22.87
CA ALA A 334 16.96 27.70 22.69
C ALA A 334 17.42 28.30 24.02
#